data_AF-A0A9E3JX16-F1
#
_entry.id   AF-A0A9E3JX16-F1
#
_cell.length_a   1.000
_cell.length_b   1.000
_cell.length_c   1.000
_cell.angle_alpha   90.00
_cell.angle_beta   90.00
_cell.angle_gamma   90.00
#
_symmetry.space_group_name_H-M   'P 1'
#
loop_
_entity.id
_entity.type
_entity.pdbx_description
1 polymer ?
#
loop_
_entity_poly.entity_id
_entity_poly.type
_entity_poly.pdbx_seq_one_letter_code
_entity_poly.pdbx_strand_id
1 'polypeptide(L)' 'ADASLAQWTRTTPPQEVTLLVGPEGGFTDQEEEAALAAGALALSMGPRVLRTETAGLAALAILAAGWDGI' A
#
# COMPACT_ATOMS: atom_id res chain seq x y z
N ALA A 1 -8.05 -6.39 3.73
CA ALA A 1 -7.16 -6.81 2.64
C ALA A 1 -6.45 -8.10 3.01
N ASP A 2 -6.74 -9.19 2.29
CA ASP A 2 -6.09 -10.49 2.54
C ASP A 2 -4.66 -10.55 1.96
N ALA A 3 -4.30 -9.59 1.10
CA ALA A 3 -2.99 -9.51 0.49
C ALA A 3 -2.05 -8.56 1.27
N SER A 4 -0.78 -8.94 1.38
CA SER A 4 0.27 -8.18 2.08
C SER A 4 1.17 -7.45 1.07
N LEU A 5 1.45 -6.16 1.33
CA LEU A 5 2.37 -5.36 0.52
C LEU A 5 3.75 -6.02 0.44
N ALA A 6 4.30 -6.44 1.59
CA ALA A 6 5.63 -7.07 1.64
C ALA A 6 5.70 -8.38 0.85
N GLN A 7 4.62 -9.17 0.82
CA GLN A 7 4.57 -10.39 0.02
C GLN A 7 4.45 -10.06 -1.47
N TRP A 8 3.57 -9.13 -1.82
CA TRP A 8 3.36 -8.70 -3.19
C TRP A 8 4.65 -8.17 -3.82
N THR A 9 5.43 -7.34 -3.09
CA THR A 9 6.71 -6.81 -3.55
C THR A 9 7.73 -7.90 -3.86
N ARG A 10 7.78 -8.99 -3.07
CA ARG A 10 8.74 -10.09 -3.30
C ARG A 10 8.44 -10.93 -4.54
N THR A 11 7.19 -10.94 -5.00
CA THR A 11 6.76 -11.73 -6.16
C THR A 11 6.52 -10.87 -7.40
N THR A 12 6.74 -9.57 -7.29
CA THR A 12 6.47 -8.60 -8.36
C THR A 12 7.75 -7.81 -8.65
N PRO A 13 8.24 -7.78 -9.90
CA PRO A 13 9.42 -7.02 -10.23
C PRO A 13 9.22 -5.52 -9.99
N PRO A 14 10.31 -4.75 -9.78
CA PRO A 14 10.23 -3.30 -9.64
C PRO A 14 9.52 -2.65 -10.83
N GLN A 15 8.58 -1.75 -10.54
CA GLN A 15 7.80 -1.03 -11.53
C GLN A 15 7.31 0.31 -10.97
N GLU A 16 6.83 1.19 -11.85
CA GLU A 16 6.18 2.42 -11.41
C GLU A 16 4.90 2.08 -10.64
N VAL A 17 4.75 2.70 -9.47
CA VAL A 17 3.59 2.51 -8.59
C VAL A 17 3.11 3.84 -8.06
N THR A 18 1.79 3.95 -7.90
CA THR A 18 1.14 5.06 -7.19
C THR A 18 0.67 4.56 -5.84
N LEU A 19 1.11 5.22 -4.77
CA LEU A 19 0.66 4.91 -3.41
C LEU A 19 -0.49 5.84 -3.03
N LEU A 20 -1.63 5.25 -2.65
CA LEU A 20 -2.76 5.98 -2.10
C LEU A 20 -2.70 5.90 -0.57
N VAL A 21 -2.47 7.04 0.09
CA VAL A 21 -2.45 7.15 1.56
C VAL A 21 -3.60 8.05 1.97
N GLY A 22 -4.59 7.48 2.65
CA GLY A 22 -5.76 8.22 3.14
C GLY A 22 -5.45 9.04 4.40
N PRO A 23 -6.34 9.97 4.78
CA PRO A 23 -6.25 10.71 6.04
C PRO A 23 -6.49 9.78 7.25
N GLU A 24 -6.44 10.31 8.48
CA GLU A 24 -6.62 9.54 9.72
C GLU A 24 -7.96 8.79 9.77
N GLY A 25 -8.99 9.34 9.12
CA GLY A 25 -10.32 8.73 9.00
C GLY A 25 -10.41 7.61 7.96
N GLY A 26 -9.33 7.35 7.22
CA GLY A 26 -9.32 6.41 6.09
C GLY A 26 -10.00 6.97 4.85
N PHE A 27 -10.20 6.08 3.87
CA PHE A 27 -11.05 6.34 2.72
C PHE A 27 -12.50 6.01 3.07
N THR A 28 -13.44 6.71 2.46
CA THR A 28 -14.85 6.28 2.47
C THR A 28 -15.04 5.01 1.64
N ASP A 29 -16.10 4.27 1.89
CA ASP A 29 -16.44 3.08 1.11
C ASP A 29 -16.52 3.39 -0.40
N GLN A 30 -17.09 4.55 -0.77
CA GLN A 30 -17.17 4.96 -2.17
C GLN A 30 -15.80 5.28 -2.79
N GLU A 31 -14.89 5.89 -2.04
CA GLU A 31 -13.52 6.16 -2.52
C GLU A 31 -12.71 4.87 -2.67
N GLU A 32 -12.84 3.93 -1.72
CA GLU A 32 -12.18 2.63 -1.81
C GLU A 32 -12.72 1.83 -3.01
N GLU A 33 -14.03 1.75 -3.18
CA GLU A 33 -14.67 1.10 -4.35
C GLU A 33 -14.21 1.74 -5.67
N ALA A 34 -14.15 3.07 -5.74
CA ALA A 34 -13.69 3.78 -6.93
C ALA A 34 -12.22 3.51 -7.24
N ALA A 35 -11.35 3.47 -6.22
CA ALA A 35 -9.94 3.16 -6.39
C ALA A 35 -9.75 1.71 -6.87
N LEU A 36 -10.46 0.75 -6.28
CA LEU A 36 -10.42 -0.65 -6.70
C LEU A 36 -10.94 -0.82 -8.13
N ALA A 37 -12.03 -0.12 -8.50
CA ALA A 37 -12.56 -0.12 -9.87
C ALA A 37 -11.59 0.50 -10.88
N ALA A 38 -10.75 1.44 -10.46
CA ALA A 38 -9.66 2.02 -11.25
C ALA A 38 -8.40 1.15 -11.32
N GLY A 39 -8.39 -0.02 -10.65
CA GLY A 39 -7.28 -0.98 -10.67
C GLY A 39 -6.30 -0.85 -9.50
N ALA A 40 -6.62 -0.09 -8.45
CA ALA A 40 -5.82 -0.07 -7.24
C ALA A 40 -5.83 -1.44 -6.55
N LEU A 41 -4.75 -1.75 -5.84
CA LEU A 41 -4.63 -2.96 -5.03
C LEU A 41 -4.79 -2.60 -3.55
N ALA A 42 -5.74 -3.23 -2.86
CA ALA A 42 -5.84 -3.14 -1.40
C ALA A 42 -4.83 -4.09 -0.74
N LEU A 43 -3.71 -3.54 -0.26
CA LEU A 43 -2.61 -4.30 0.35
C LEU A 43 -2.38 -3.87 1.81
N SER A 44 -2.19 -4.83 2.71
CA SER A 44 -1.91 -4.59 4.12
C SER A 44 -0.41 -4.48 4.42
N MET A 45 -0.05 -3.69 5.44
CA MET A 45 1.32 -3.55 5.97
C MET A 45 1.50 -4.27 7.33
N GLY A 46 0.73 -5.33 7.56
CA GLY A 46 0.69 -6.08 8.81
C GLY A 46 -0.55 -5.77 9.66
N PRO A 47 -0.58 -6.23 10.93
CA PRO A 47 -1.81 -6.26 11.73
C PRO A 47 -2.16 -4.92 12.41
N ARG A 48 -1.30 -3.91 12.33
CA ARG A 48 -1.48 -2.63 13.01
C ARG A 48 -1.90 -1.56 12.00
N VAL A 49 -2.93 -0.79 12.34
CA VAL A 49 -3.24 0.45 11.64
C VAL A 49 -2.13 1.45 11.94
N LEU A 50 -1.47 1.93 10.89
CA LEU A 50 -0.42 2.94 11.01
C LEU A 50 -1.03 4.34 11.01
N ARG A 51 -0.36 5.30 11.64
CA ARG A 51 -0.69 6.72 11.49
C ARG A 51 -0.45 7.15 10.04
N THR A 52 -1.25 8.09 9.56
CA THR A 52 -1.19 8.65 8.20
C THR A 52 0.23 9.01 7.77
N GLU A 53 0.94 9.76 8.60
CA GLU A 53 2.33 10.21 8.38
C GLU A 53 3.34 9.05 8.31
N THR A 54 3.06 7.93 8.98
CA THR A 54 3.93 6.75 9.01
C THR A 54 3.62 5.79 7.86
N ALA A 55 2.36 5.72 7.42
CA ALA A 55 1.90 4.75 6.44
C ALA A 55 2.66 4.88 5.10
N GLY A 56 2.80 6.11 4.59
CA GLY A 56 3.54 6.35 3.34
C GLY A 56 5.01 5.97 3.42
N LEU A 57 5.71 6.39 4.48
CA LEU A 57 7.12 6.07 4.69
C LEU A 57 7.35 4.56 4.88
N ALA A 58 6.46 3.89 5.60
CA ALA A 58 6.52 2.43 5.79
C ALA A 58 6.30 1.69 4.47
N ALA A 59 5.35 2.12 3.63
CA ALA A 59 5.11 1.52 2.33
C ALA A 59 6.34 1.66 1.41
N LEU A 60 6.94 2.86 1.35
CA LEU A 60 8.17 3.10 0.60
C LEU A 60 9.33 2.22 1.11
N ALA A 61 9.51 2.11 2.42
CA ALA A 61 10.55 1.27 3.00
C ALA A 61 10.36 -0.23 2.68
N ILE A 62 9.11 -0.71 2.67
CA ILE A 62 8.78 -2.09 2.29
C ILE A 62 9.08 -2.34 0.81
N LEU A 63 8.68 -1.41 -0.07
CA LEU A 63 8.97 -1.48 -1.50
C LEU A 63 10.47 -1.52 -1.75
N ALA A 64 11.21 -0.54 -1.21
CA ALA A 64 12.65 -0.46 -1.33
C ALA A 64 13.34 -1.73 -0.80
N ALA A 65 12.93 -2.25 0.36
CA ALA A 65 13.52 -3.48 0.90
C ALA A 65 13.24 -4.72 0.05
N GLY A 66 12.06 -4.82 -0.59
CA GLY A 66 11.71 -5.95 -1.45
C GLY A 66 12.24 -5.85 -2.87
N TRP A 67 12.63 -4.65 -3.31
CA TRP A 67 13.19 -4.35 -4.62
C TRP A 67 14.70 -4.02 -4.57
N ASP A 68 15.40 -4.55 -3.56
CA ASP A 68 16.85 -4.44 -3.41
C ASP A 68 17.40 -3.00 -3.30
N GLY A 69 16.61 -2.09 -2.72
CA GLY A 69 17.00 -0.72 -2.37
C GLY A 69 16.57 0.37 -3.35
N ILE A 70 15.56 0.10 -4.18
CA ILE A 70 15.01 1.02 -5.20
C ILE A 70 13.62 1.51 -4.83
#